data_AF-A0A1Q2MCY9-F1
#
_entry.id   AF-A0A1Q2MCY9-F1
#
_cell.length_a   1.000
_cell.length_b   1.000
_cell.length_c   1.000
_cell.angle_alpha   90.00
_cell.angle_beta   90.00
_cell.angle_gamma   90.00
#
_symmetry.space_group_name_H-M   'P 1'
#
loop_
_entity.id
_entity.type
_entity.pdbx_description
1 polymer ?
#
loop_
_entity_poly.entity_id
_entity_poly.type
_entity_poly.pdbx_seq_one_letter_code
_entity_poly.pdbx_strand_id
1 'polypeptide(L)'
;MLSTRTMLVAVMLVSASVFALPAPTSYISFEDTSFGGATYIDDQTATSMDGTTIKPVAGEINLVEGGVVGKYGEFVNNGWWLRGGDSLEVANPGTTGTVAMWARLDVNAVWQNYPLLWDSAPAGATQAWKSYAEFSVNNSLEDPYSIRNRVNQDSWVVLTATSQAKESWLHYAFTWSDNSDGTMDCSLFVNGSLVDSKDNSAFTSMDSVIRIGGGGLSLGHAKWQGDMDEVYVFDQALSGAELGELVPEPATMVLLGIGTLALRIRRKV
;
A
#
# COMPACT_ATOMS: atom_id res chain seq x y z
N MET A 1 27.39 61.01 0.24
CA MET A 1 27.83 59.83 1.02
C MET A 1 26.62 58.90 1.17
N LEU A 2 26.47 57.90 0.30
CA LEU A 2 25.52 56.81 0.51
C LEU A 2 26.32 55.57 0.91
N SER A 3 25.99 55.02 2.08
CA SER A 3 26.61 53.85 2.66
C SER A 3 25.85 52.60 2.24
N THR A 4 26.51 51.74 1.48
CA THR A 4 25.98 50.44 1.03
C THR A 4 26.20 49.43 2.15
N ARG A 5 25.13 49.01 2.84
CA ARG A 5 25.17 47.89 3.79
C ARG A 5 25.03 46.57 3.04
N THR A 6 26.10 45.80 3.00
CA THR A 6 26.13 44.40 2.58
C THR A 6 25.30 43.57 3.55
N MET A 7 24.24 42.93 3.06
CA MET A 7 23.40 42.01 3.83
C MET A 7 23.98 40.60 3.67
N LEU A 8 24.57 40.07 4.75
CA LEU A 8 25.08 38.71 4.79
C LEU A 8 23.89 37.75 5.00
N VAL A 9 23.53 36.97 3.99
CA VAL A 9 22.57 35.87 4.15
C VAL A 9 23.33 34.67 4.70
N ALA A 10 23.10 34.34 5.97
CA ALA A 10 23.60 33.12 6.57
C ALA A 10 22.75 31.94 6.08
N VAL A 11 23.32 31.10 5.21
CA VAL A 11 22.73 29.82 4.85
C VAL A 11 23.02 28.85 6.00
N MET A 12 21.99 28.54 6.78
CA MET A 12 22.04 27.54 7.83
C MET A 12 21.94 26.16 7.17
N LEU A 13 23.07 25.49 6.97
CA LEU A 13 23.11 24.08 6.59
C LEU A 13 22.63 23.25 7.79
N VAL A 14 21.36 22.85 7.77
CA VAL A 14 20.87 21.78 8.63
C VAL A 14 21.48 20.49 8.07
N SER A 15 22.39 19.87 8.83
CA SER A 15 22.88 18.54 8.52
C SER A 15 21.73 17.56 8.72
N ALA A 16 21.04 17.18 7.65
CA ALA A 16 20.22 15.98 7.65
C ALA A 16 21.19 14.80 7.83
N SER A 17 21.17 14.18 9.01
CA SER A 17 21.75 12.86 9.19
C SER A 17 20.99 11.91 8.27
N VAL A 18 21.60 11.54 7.15
CA VAL A 18 21.08 10.53 6.22
C VAL A 18 21.08 9.21 6.98
N PHE A 19 19.93 8.79 7.47
CA PHE A 19 19.76 7.42 7.92
C PHE A 19 19.79 6.56 6.67
N ALA A 20 20.73 5.61 6.60
CA ALA A 20 20.72 4.64 5.52
C ALA A 20 19.50 3.75 5.72
N LEU A 21 18.59 3.76 4.74
CA LEU A 21 17.41 2.90 4.77
C LEU A 21 17.86 1.43 4.92
N PRO A 22 17.26 0.67 5.86
CA PRO A 22 17.50 -0.77 5.96
C PRO A 22 17.22 -1.47 4.62
N ALA A 23 17.91 -2.58 4.34
CA ALA A 23 17.59 -3.35 3.14
C ALA A 23 16.23 -4.06 3.32
N PRO A 24 15.31 -3.96 2.36
CA PRO A 24 14.06 -4.70 2.42
C PRO A 24 14.32 -6.20 2.28
N THR A 25 13.50 -7.02 2.95
CA THR A 25 13.47 -8.48 2.76
C THR A 25 12.81 -8.86 1.44
N SER A 26 11.96 -8.00 0.88
CA SER A 26 11.40 -8.13 -0.46
C SER A 26 11.15 -6.76 -1.08
N TYR A 27 11.46 -6.62 -2.36
CA TYR A 27 11.27 -5.38 -3.12
C TYR A 27 10.75 -5.70 -4.51
N ILE A 28 9.59 -5.14 -4.87
CA ILE A 28 8.93 -5.33 -6.17
C ILE A 28 8.88 -3.97 -6.87
N SER A 29 9.78 -3.77 -7.84
CA SER A 29 9.88 -2.53 -8.61
C SER A 29 8.99 -2.49 -9.86
N PHE A 30 8.36 -3.60 -10.24
CA PHE A 30 7.56 -3.74 -11.47
C PHE A 30 8.28 -3.42 -12.80
N GLU A 31 9.61 -3.39 -12.81
CA GLU A 31 10.38 -3.17 -14.04
C GLU A 31 10.29 -4.36 -15.03
N ASP A 32 10.11 -5.56 -14.48
CA ASP A 32 9.94 -6.81 -15.21
C ASP A 32 9.01 -7.79 -14.47
N THR A 33 8.71 -8.91 -15.13
CA THR A 33 7.80 -9.95 -14.63
C THR A 33 8.47 -10.91 -13.65
N SER A 34 9.71 -10.66 -13.23
CA SER A 34 10.32 -11.38 -12.11
C SER A 34 9.78 -10.91 -10.77
N PHE A 35 9.17 -9.72 -10.74
CA PHE A 35 8.59 -9.10 -9.55
C PHE A 35 9.55 -9.12 -8.36
N GLY A 36 10.85 -8.91 -8.60
CA GLY A 36 11.87 -8.93 -7.55
C GLY A 36 11.95 -10.25 -6.78
N GLY A 37 11.55 -11.36 -7.39
CA GLY A 37 11.51 -12.69 -6.76
C GLY A 37 10.23 -12.99 -5.99
N ALA A 38 9.24 -12.09 -5.99
CA ALA A 38 7.91 -12.40 -5.48
C ALA A 38 7.27 -13.52 -6.32
N THR A 39 6.50 -14.39 -5.66
CA THR A 39 5.80 -15.46 -6.35
C THR A 39 4.50 -14.92 -6.94
N TYR A 40 4.37 -14.95 -8.26
CA TYR A 40 3.12 -14.62 -8.93
C TYR A 40 2.10 -15.74 -8.74
N ILE A 41 0.94 -15.39 -8.19
CA ILE A 41 -0.18 -16.31 -7.99
C ILE A 41 -1.26 -15.95 -9.00
N ASP A 42 -1.36 -16.79 -10.02
CA ASP A 42 -2.34 -16.74 -11.09
C ASP A 42 -3.72 -17.23 -10.59
N ASP A 43 -4.76 -16.42 -10.81
CA ASP A 43 -6.16 -16.77 -10.58
C ASP A 43 -6.47 -17.39 -9.20
N GLN A 44 -6.15 -16.66 -8.13
CA GLN A 44 -6.49 -17.10 -6.77
C GLN A 44 -7.97 -17.44 -6.65
N THR A 45 -8.21 -18.55 -5.95
CA THR A 45 -9.55 -19.04 -5.65
C THR A 45 -10.30 -18.04 -4.79
N ALA A 46 -11.55 -17.72 -5.16
CA ALA A 46 -12.39 -16.82 -4.38
C ALA A 46 -13.38 -17.58 -3.50
N THR A 47 -13.59 -17.08 -2.28
CA THR A 47 -14.75 -17.46 -1.49
C THR A 47 -15.88 -16.47 -1.74
N SER A 48 -17.07 -16.97 -2.07
CA SER A 48 -18.27 -16.15 -2.22
C SER A 48 -18.63 -15.40 -0.92
N MET A 49 -19.63 -14.50 -0.99
CA MET A 49 -20.18 -13.87 0.22
C MET A 49 -20.90 -14.86 1.15
N ASP A 50 -21.42 -15.97 0.62
CA ASP A 50 -22.12 -17.02 1.39
C ASP A 50 -21.19 -18.14 1.90
N GLY A 51 -19.87 -18.01 1.70
CA GLY A 51 -18.89 -18.98 2.19
C GLY A 51 -18.69 -20.20 1.29
N THR A 52 -19.35 -20.26 0.13
CA THR A 52 -19.08 -21.30 -0.87
C THR A 52 -17.76 -21.04 -1.60
N THR A 53 -16.94 -22.08 -1.74
CA THR A 53 -15.70 -22.03 -2.53
C THR A 53 -16.07 -21.92 -4.01
N ILE A 54 -15.69 -20.80 -4.63
CA ILE A 54 -15.84 -20.58 -6.07
C ILE A 54 -14.52 -20.90 -6.76
N LYS A 55 -14.59 -21.22 -8.05
CA LYS A 55 -13.46 -21.49 -8.95
C LYS A 55 -12.43 -20.34 -8.97
N PRO A 56 -11.20 -20.61 -9.49
CA PRO A 56 -10.25 -19.58 -9.88
C PRO A 56 -10.94 -18.43 -10.62
N VAL A 57 -10.53 -17.20 -10.32
CA VAL A 57 -11.10 -15.97 -10.89
C VAL A 57 -10.04 -15.35 -11.76
N ALA A 58 -10.35 -15.11 -13.03
CA ALA A 58 -9.46 -14.45 -13.98
C ALA A 58 -8.99 -13.10 -13.42
N GLY A 59 -7.68 -12.93 -13.26
CA GLY A 59 -7.02 -11.66 -12.99
C GLY A 59 -5.85 -11.42 -13.95
N GLU A 60 -5.30 -10.21 -13.94
CA GLU A 60 -4.03 -9.90 -14.60
C GLU A 60 -3.23 -8.89 -13.77
N ILE A 61 -1.90 -9.00 -13.79
CA ILE A 61 -0.98 -7.93 -13.37
C ILE A 61 -0.18 -7.48 -14.58
N ASN A 62 -0.54 -6.32 -15.13
CA ASN A 62 0.10 -5.75 -16.31
C ASN A 62 1.22 -4.78 -15.91
N LEU A 63 2.36 -4.85 -16.59
CA LEU A 63 3.43 -3.87 -16.40
C LEU A 63 3.19 -2.67 -17.31
N VAL A 64 3.01 -1.48 -16.73
CA VAL A 64 2.65 -0.27 -17.46
C VAL A 64 3.64 0.86 -17.18
N GLU A 65 4.02 1.58 -18.22
CA GLU A 65 4.93 2.73 -18.13
C GLU A 65 4.31 3.93 -17.42
N GLY A 66 5.14 4.73 -16.74
CA GLY A 66 4.72 5.98 -16.11
C GLY A 66 4.27 5.80 -14.66
N GLY A 67 4.95 4.90 -13.94
CA GLY A 67 4.84 4.75 -12.50
C GLY A 67 5.37 5.99 -11.77
N VAL A 68 5.34 5.93 -10.45
CA VAL A 68 6.07 6.90 -9.61
C VAL A 68 7.55 6.80 -9.91
N VAL A 69 8.05 5.57 -10.10
CA VAL A 69 9.38 5.28 -10.63
C VAL A 69 9.21 4.30 -11.80
N GLY A 70 9.66 4.66 -13.00
CA GLY A 70 9.69 3.73 -14.13
C GLY A 70 8.31 3.14 -14.49
N LYS A 71 8.17 1.82 -14.33
CA LYS A 71 6.92 1.08 -14.56
C LYS A 71 6.19 0.75 -13.27
N TYR A 72 4.89 0.54 -13.37
CA TYR A 72 4.06 0.07 -12.27
C TYR A 72 3.30 -1.21 -12.65
N GLY A 73 2.82 -1.94 -11.63
CA GLY A 73 1.89 -3.05 -11.81
C GLY A 73 0.45 -2.57 -11.79
N GLU A 74 -0.26 -2.72 -12.90
CA GLU A 74 -1.71 -2.54 -13.01
C GLU A 74 -2.39 -3.86 -12.64
N PHE A 75 -3.08 -3.88 -11.51
CA PHE A 75 -3.85 -5.04 -11.03
C PHE A 75 -5.27 -4.94 -11.58
N VAL A 76 -5.60 -5.88 -12.47
CA VAL A 76 -6.89 -5.96 -13.15
C VAL A 76 -7.68 -7.16 -12.63
N ASN A 77 -8.92 -6.91 -12.22
CA ASN A 77 -9.88 -7.94 -11.84
C ASN A 77 -11.01 -8.01 -12.87
N ASN A 78 -11.11 -9.15 -13.57
CA ASN A 78 -12.12 -9.36 -14.61
C ASN A 78 -13.48 -9.85 -14.06
N GLY A 79 -13.67 -9.96 -12.74
CA GLY A 79 -14.87 -10.53 -12.10
C GLY A 79 -15.65 -9.57 -11.20
N TRP A 80 -16.86 -9.20 -11.63
CA TRP A 80 -17.72 -8.16 -11.01
C TRP A 80 -18.22 -8.42 -9.57
N TRP A 81 -17.91 -9.55 -8.95
CA TRP A 81 -18.34 -9.93 -7.59
C TRP A 81 -17.36 -10.88 -6.91
N LEU A 82 -16.21 -11.11 -7.55
CA LEU A 82 -15.34 -12.23 -7.25
C LEU A 82 -14.06 -11.70 -6.57
N ARG A 83 -13.78 -12.28 -5.40
CA ARG A 83 -12.74 -11.85 -4.44
C ARG A 83 -11.35 -12.43 -4.72
N GLY A 84 -11.24 -13.20 -5.79
CA GLY A 84 -10.04 -13.85 -6.29
C GLY A 84 -9.43 -13.06 -7.45
N GLY A 85 -8.42 -13.63 -8.11
CA GLY A 85 -7.64 -12.95 -9.16
C GLY A 85 -6.15 -13.08 -8.90
N ASP A 86 -5.37 -12.19 -9.46
CA ASP A 86 -3.91 -12.27 -9.36
C ASP A 86 -3.37 -11.53 -8.14
N SER A 87 -2.24 -11.99 -7.63
CA SER A 87 -1.51 -11.32 -6.56
C SER A 87 -0.07 -11.77 -6.53
N LEU A 88 0.74 -11.06 -5.76
CA LEU A 88 2.13 -11.41 -5.53
C LEU A 88 2.30 -11.89 -4.08
N GLU A 89 2.98 -13.01 -3.89
CA GLU A 89 3.34 -13.52 -2.57
C GLU A 89 4.81 -13.24 -2.25
N VAL A 90 5.03 -12.67 -1.08
CA VAL A 90 6.35 -12.44 -0.50
C VAL A 90 6.41 -13.07 0.89
N ALA A 91 7.62 -13.37 1.36
CA ALA A 91 7.81 -13.96 2.68
C ALA A 91 7.34 -12.99 3.78
N ASN A 92 6.66 -13.53 4.79
CA ASN A 92 6.35 -12.76 5.99
C ASN A 92 7.64 -12.40 6.75
N PRO A 93 7.89 -11.12 7.07
CA PRO A 93 9.08 -10.69 7.81
C PRO A 93 9.09 -11.08 9.30
N GLY A 94 7.96 -11.55 9.85
CA GLY A 94 7.85 -12.02 11.23
C GLY A 94 7.02 -11.08 12.12
N THR A 95 7.32 -11.07 13.42
CA THR A 95 6.53 -10.32 14.42
C THR A 95 6.87 -8.84 14.50
N THR A 96 7.91 -8.39 13.79
CA THR A 96 8.24 -6.98 13.57
C THR A 96 8.43 -6.76 12.07
N GLY A 97 7.94 -5.63 11.54
CA GLY A 97 8.10 -5.36 10.12
C GLY A 97 7.42 -4.11 9.63
N THR A 98 7.58 -3.89 8.33
CA THR A 98 6.95 -2.79 7.58
C THR A 98 6.53 -3.29 6.20
N VAL A 99 5.32 -2.93 5.78
CA VAL A 99 4.92 -2.96 4.35
C VAL A 99 4.77 -1.53 3.89
N ALA A 100 5.47 -1.16 2.83
CA ALA A 100 5.37 0.16 2.20
C ALA A 100 5.17 0.01 0.68
N MET A 101 4.40 0.90 0.06
CA MET A 101 4.18 0.90 -1.39
C MET A 101 3.64 2.24 -1.87
N TRP A 102 3.84 2.52 -3.16
CA TRP A 102 2.99 3.45 -3.88
C TRP A 102 1.74 2.72 -4.38
N ALA A 103 0.57 3.31 -4.15
CA ALA A 103 -0.70 2.74 -4.59
C ALA A 103 -1.58 3.83 -5.20
N ARG A 104 -2.35 3.45 -6.23
CA ARG A 104 -3.36 4.30 -6.85
C ARG A 104 -4.61 3.47 -7.12
N LEU A 105 -5.72 3.81 -6.48
CA LEU A 105 -6.97 3.08 -6.64
C LEU A 105 -7.71 3.56 -7.90
N ASP A 106 -8.11 2.64 -8.77
CA ASP A 106 -8.88 2.90 -9.99
C ASP A 106 -10.29 3.38 -9.65
N VAL A 107 -10.81 4.34 -10.41
CA VAL A 107 -12.19 4.81 -10.35
C VAL A 107 -13.22 3.69 -10.50
N ASN A 108 -12.88 2.62 -11.22
CA ASN A 108 -13.71 1.43 -11.46
C ASN A 108 -13.60 0.37 -10.36
N ALA A 109 -12.72 0.56 -9.36
CA ALA A 109 -12.64 -0.28 -8.16
C ALA A 109 -13.93 -0.23 -7.31
N VAL A 110 -14.88 0.65 -7.65
CA VAL A 110 -16.06 1.03 -6.89
C VAL A 110 -17.07 -0.08 -6.57
N TRP A 111 -16.98 -1.26 -7.15
CA TRP A 111 -17.91 -2.37 -6.84
C TRP A 111 -17.33 -3.43 -5.91
N GLN A 112 -16.10 -3.20 -5.44
CA GLN A 112 -15.37 -4.12 -4.60
C GLN A 112 -15.54 -3.73 -3.12
N ASN A 113 -16.11 -4.64 -2.33
CA ASN A 113 -16.08 -4.49 -0.87
C ASN A 113 -14.62 -4.63 -0.42
N TYR A 114 -14.05 -3.56 0.11
CA TYR A 114 -12.78 -3.57 0.81
C TYR A 114 -11.57 -4.11 -0.01
N PRO A 115 -11.18 -3.46 -1.13
CA PRO A 115 -10.06 -3.93 -1.94
C PRO A 115 -8.76 -3.89 -1.14
N LEU A 116 -8.06 -5.02 -1.14
CA LEU A 116 -6.86 -5.27 -0.34
C LEU A 116 -5.63 -4.61 -0.97
N LEU A 117 -4.91 -3.79 -0.20
CA LEU A 117 -3.52 -3.49 -0.51
C LEU A 117 -2.66 -4.74 -0.26
N TRP A 118 -2.89 -5.40 0.87
CA TRP A 118 -2.26 -6.68 1.18
C TRP A 118 -3.03 -7.49 2.24
N ASP A 119 -2.80 -8.81 2.26
CA ASP A 119 -3.39 -9.76 3.20
C ASP A 119 -2.34 -10.80 3.65
N SER A 120 -2.24 -11.03 4.96
CA SER A 120 -1.41 -12.06 5.58
C SER A 120 -2.18 -12.79 6.68
N ALA A 121 -3.51 -12.88 6.55
CA ALA A 121 -4.36 -13.58 7.49
C ALA A 121 -4.06 -15.09 7.46
N PRO A 122 -3.81 -15.74 8.62
CA PRO A 122 -3.60 -17.18 8.65
C PRO A 122 -4.89 -17.91 8.29
N ALA A 123 -4.76 -19.19 7.89
CA ALA A 123 -5.90 -20.04 7.59
C ALA A 123 -6.92 -20.05 8.75
N GLY A 124 -8.18 -19.75 8.43
CA GLY A 124 -9.27 -19.67 9.41
C GLY A 124 -9.45 -18.31 10.08
N ALA A 125 -8.51 -17.37 9.93
CA ALA A 125 -8.69 -15.98 10.31
C ALA A 125 -9.13 -15.16 9.09
N THR A 126 -10.31 -14.54 9.17
CA THR A 126 -10.87 -13.75 8.07
C THR A 126 -10.65 -12.25 8.22
N GLN A 127 -10.20 -11.78 9.39
CA GLN A 127 -10.16 -10.34 9.70
C GLN A 127 -8.80 -9.84 10.20
N ALA A 128 -7.85 -10.72 10.50
CA ALA A 128 -6.51 -10.34 10.93
C ALA A 128 -5.59 -9.99 9.74
N TRP A 129 -4.52 -9.25 10.02
CA TRP A 129 -3.39 -8.95 9.12
C TRP A 129 -3.76 -8.60 7.69
N LYS A 130 -4.38 -7.44 7.54
CA LYS A 130 -4.73 -6.90 6.23
C LYS A 130 -4.76 -5.40 6.24
N SER A 131 -4.49 -4.83 5.07
CA SER A 131 -4.73 -3.44 4.76
C SER A 131 -5.65 -3.35 3.55
N TYR A 132 -6.68 -2.51 3.64
CA TYR A 132 -7.68 -2.37 2.59
C TYR A 132 -8.23 -0.95 2.51
N ALA A 133 -8.71 -0.58 1.33
CA ALA A 133 -9.48 0.65 1.16
C ALA A 133 -10.93 0.43 1.63
N GLU A 134 -11.51 1.40 2.33
CA GLU A 134 -12.91 1.41 2.73
C GLU A 134 -13.60 2.66 2.18
N PHE A 135 -14.71 2.46 1.46
CA PHE A 135 -15.56 3.54 1.00
C PHE A 135 -16.59 3.90 2.08
N SER A 136 -16.94 5.19 2.20
CA SER A 136 -17.84 5.69 3.24
C SER A 136 -19.24 5.03 3.19
N VAL A 137 -19.95 5.17 4.32
CA VAL A 137 -21.16 4.43 4.74
C VAL A 137 -22.18 4.23 3.61
N ASN A 138 -22.66 2.99 3.46
CA ASN A 138 -23.59 2.46 2.44
C ASN A 138 -22.98 1.94 1.14
N ASN A 139 -21.66 1.64 1.11
CA ASN A 139 -20.98 1.28 -0.15
C ASN A 139 -21.22 2.36 -1.22
N SER A 140 -21.40 3.63 -0.83
CA SER A 140 -21.56 4.68 -1.81
C SER A 140 -20.24 4.79 -2.56
N LEU A 141 -20.34 4.79 -3.88
CA LEU A 141 -19.23 4.74 -4.84
C LEU A 141 -18.38 6.02 -4.83
N GLU A 142 -18.49 6.83 -3.78
CA GLU A 142 -18.00 8.19 -3.71
C GLU A 142 -16.53 8.22 -3.29
N ASP A 143 -15.78 9.09 -3.94
CA ASP A 143 -14.52 9.62 -3.42
C ASP A 143 -14.88 10.56 -2.26
N PRO A 144 -14.25 10.43 -1.07
CA PRO A 144 -13.00 9.72 -0.79
C PRO A 144 -13.13 8.35 -0.11
N TYR A 145 -12.06 7.55 -0.15
CA TYR A 145 -11.93 6.30 0.62
C TYR A 145 -10.97 6.45 1.81
N SER A 146 -11.10 5.60 2.83
CA SER A 146 -10.15 5.51 3.95
C SER A 146 -9.27 4.27 3.79
N ILE A 147 -8.04 4.28 4.30
CA ILE A 147 -7.25 3.03 4.41
C ILE A 147 -7.42 2.48 5.83
N ARG A 148 -7.76 1.19 5.93
CA ARG A 148 -8.00 0.49 7.19
C ARG A 148 -6.98 -0.62 7.36
N ASN A 149 -6.43 -0.77 8.57
CA ASN A 149 -5.49 -1.83 8.90
C ASN A 149 -6.03 -2.69 10.05
N ARG A 150 -5.78 -3.99 9.99
CA ARG A 150 -6.14 -4.96 11.04
C ARG A 150 -4.97 -5.88 11.31
N VAL A 151 -4.76 -6.22 12.58
CA VAL A 151 -3.76 -7.22 13.04
C VAL A 151 -4.38 -8.32 13.91
N ASN A 152 -5.69 -8.23 14.19
CA ASN A 152 -6.39 -9.13 15.10
C ASN A 152 -7.73 -9.56 14.50
N GLN A 153 -8.08 -10.84 14.65
CA GLN A 153 -9.33 -11.43 14.22
C GLN A 153 -10.57 -10.80 14.89
N ASP A 154 -10.45 -10.40 16.16
CA ASP A 154 -11.59 -9.98 16.98
C ASP A 154 -11.81 -8.46 17.00
N SER A 155 -10.88 -7.67 16.44
CA SER A 155 -10.99 -6.21 16.41
C SER A 155 -11.36 -5.69 15.02
N TRP A 156 -12.48 -4.97 14.96
CA TRP A 156 -12.86 -4.19 13.78
C TRP A 156 -12.00 -2.93 13.70
N VAL A 157 -10.90 -3.02 12.95
CA VAL A 157 -9.95 -1.94 12.62
C VAL A 157 -9.05 -1.50 13.78
N VAL A 158 -7.74 -1.45 13.51
CA VAL A 158 -6.73 -0.96 14.44
C VAL A 158 -6.28 0.45 14.09
N LEU A 159 -6.00 0.73 12.82
CA LEU A 159 -5.58 2.06 12.34
C LEU A 159 -6.37 2.51 11.12
N THR A 160 -6.57 3.82 10.98
CA THR A 160 -7.30 4.45 9.87
C THR A 160 -6.58 5.67 9.32
N ALA A 161 -6.30 5.67 8.01
CA ALA A 161 -5.97 6.90 7.30
C ALA A 161 -7.25 7.62 6.88
N THR A 162 -7.30 8.94 7.05
CA THR A 162 -8.40 9.77 6.56
C THR A 162 -8.44 9.81 5.02
N SER A 163 -9.60 10.19 4.48
CA SER A 163 -9.92 10.47 3.07
C SER A 163 -8.76 10.54 2.07
N GLN A 164 -8.67 9.54 1.19
CA GLN A 164 -7.79 9.45 0.03
C GLN A 164 -8.61 9.60 -1.27
N ALA A 165 -8.06 10.35 -2.21
CA ALA A 165 -8.65 10.50 -3.54
C ALA A 165 -8.34 9.28 -4.41
N LYS A 166 -9.27 8.90 -5.27
CA LYS A 166 -9.00 7.90 -6.32
C LYS A 166 -8.13 8.51 -7.41
N GLU A 167 -7.58 7.68 -8.29
CA GLU A 167 -6.77 8.13 -9.44
C GLU A 167 -5.52 8.96 -9.05
N SER A 168 -5.16 8.95 -7.77
CA SER A 168 -4.04 9.68 -7.22
C SER A 168 -3.09 8.70 -6.54
N TRP A 169 -1.80 8.82 -6.88
CA TRP A 169 -0.76 8.09 -6.19
C TRP A 169 -0.66 8.55 -4.74
N LEU A 170 -0.64 7.58 -3.83
CA LEU A 170 -0.29 7.77 -2.43
C LEU A 170 0.83 6.82 -2.07
N HIS A 171 1.75 7.27 -1.20
CA HIS A 171 2.66 6.36 -0.54
C HIS A 171 2.03 5.88 0.75
N TYR A 172 1.80 4.58 0.86
CA TYR A 172 1.28 3.91 2.04
C TYR A 172 2.43 3.23 2.78
N ALA A 173 2.44 3.29 4.10
CA ALA A 173 3.26 2.39 4.90
C ALA A 173 2.56 2.00 6.21
N PHE A 174 2.64 0.73 6.57
CA PHE A 174 2.19 0.20 7.85
C PHE A 174 3.32 -0.54 8.53
N THR A 175 3.56 -0.19 9.79
CA THR A 175 4.64 -0.73 10.61
C THR A 175 4.06 -1.41 11.85
N TRP A 176 4.72 -2.47 12.30
CA TRP A 176 4.38 -3.17 13.55
C TRP A 176 5.63 -3.65 14.27
N SER A 177 5.60 -3.63 15.60
CA SER A 177 6.68 -4.11 16.46
C SER A 177 6.13 -4.95 17.60
N ASP A 178 6.69 -6.13 17.82
CA ASP A 178 6.29 -7.05 18.90
C ASP A 178 6.81 -6.58 20.26
N ASN A 179 5.93 -6.45 21.24
CA ASN A 179 6.28 -6.05 22.60
C ASN A 179 6.72 -7.23 23.48
N SER A 180 6.75 -8.46 22.94
CA SER A 180 7.10 -9.71 23.64
C SER A 180 6.18 -10.07 24.80
N ASP A 181 5.00 -9.45 24.88
CA ASP A 181 3.98 -9.69 25.91
C ASP A 181 2.62 -10.12 25.31
N GLY A 182 2.61 -10.47 24.02
CA GLY A 182 1.39 -10.80 23.27
C GLY A 182 0.69 -9.59 22.68
N THR A 183 1.31 -8.41 22.73
CA THR A 183 0.85 -7.19 22.07
C THR A 183 1.88 -6.62 21.09
N MET A 184 1.45 -5.66 20.27
CA MET A 184 2.32 -4.94 19.35
C MET A 184 1.98 -3.46 19.28
N ASP A 185 2.98 -2.68 18.92
CA ASP A 185 2.82 -1.27 18.57
C ASP A 185 2.72 -1.13 17.05
N CYS A 186 1.66 -0.48 16.58
CA CYS A 186 1.36 -0.32 15.16
C CYS A 186 1.38 1.17 14.78
N SER A 187 1.88 1.49 13.59
CA SER A 187 1.77 2.84 13.01
C SER A 187 1.40 2.79 11.54
N LEU A 188 0.62 3.78 11.11
CA LEU A 188 0.18 3.96 9.74
C LEU A 188 0.67 5.32 9.25
N PHE A 189 1.34 5.30 8.10
CA PHE A 189 1.86 6.48 7.43
C PHE A 189 1.25 6.61 6.05
N VAL A 190 0.95 7.85 5.66
CA VAL A 190 0.55 8.20 4.30
C VAL A 190 1.38 9.38 3.83
N ASN A 191 1.96 9.28 2.63
CA ASN A 191 2.84 10.29 2.04
C ASN A 191 3.96 10.74 3.00
N GLY A 192 4.57 9.77 3.68
CA GLY A 192 5.69 9.99 4.62
C GLY A 192 5.27 10.56 5.99
N SER A 193 3.99 10.87 6.20
CA SER A 193 3.49 11.44 7.46
C SER A 193 2.75 10.38 8.27
N LEU A 194 2.99 10.33 9.59
CA LEU A 194 2.22 9.50 10.51
C LEU A 194 0.76 10.00 10.55
N VAL A 195 -0.20 9.11 10.28
CA VAL A 195 -1.63 9.45 10.28
C VAL A 195 -2.40 8.80 11.41
N ASP A 196 -1.95 7.65 11.91
CA ASP A 196 -2.56 6.95 13.03
C ASP A 196 -1.56 5.98 13.68
N SER A 197 -1.71 5.71 14.97
CA SER A 197 -0.89 4.76 15.71
C SER A 197 -1.64 4.14 16.88
N LYS A 198 -1.22 2.94 17.28
CA LYS A 198 -1.80 2.24 18.42
C LYS A 198 -0.74 1.40 19.11
N ASP A 199 -0.59 1.65 20.40
CA ASP A 199 0.32 0.89 21.26
C ASP A 199 -0.42 -0.30 21.89
N ASN A 200 0.33 -1.35 22.20
CA ASN A 200 -0.15 -2.54 22.92
C ASN A 200 -1.42 -3.17 22.32
N SER A 201 -1.51 -3.22 20.99
CA SER A 201 -2.60 -3.91 20.31
C SER A 201 -2.42 -5.42 20.43
N ALA A 202 -3.41 -6.14 20.96
CA ALA A 202 -3.45 -7.60 20.84
C ALA A 202 -3.47 -8.00 19.35
N PHE A 203 -2.86 -9.13 19.02
CA PHE A 203 -2.74 -9.61 17.64
C PHE A 203 -3.00 -11.11 17.49
N THR A 204 -3.37 -11.52 16.29
CA THR A 204 -3.40 -12.93 15.85
C THR A 204 -2.07 -13.25 15.19
N SER A 205 -1.55 -14.48 15.13
CA SER A 205 -0.34 -14.75 14.33
C SER A 205 -0.59 -14.51 12.83
N MET A 206 0.42 -14.08 12.07
CA MET A 206 0.32 -13.99 10.61
C MET A 206 0.41 -15.37 9.93
N ASP A 207 -0.02 -15.43 8.67
CA ASP A 207 0.40 -16.46 7.71
C ASP A 207 1.91 -16.39 7.44
N SER A 208 2.47 -17.41 6.81
CA SER A 208 3.86 -17.48 6.36
C SER A 208 4.20 -16.54 5.19
N VAL A 209 3.19 -15.96 4.53
CA VAL A 209 3.34 -15.09 3.37
C VAL A 209 2.44 -13.86 3.47
N ILE A 210 2.90 -12.75 2.89
CA ILE A 210 2.10 -11.57 2.62
C ILE A 210 1.68 -11.61 1.15
N ARG A 211 0.38 -11.43 0.89
CA ARG A 211 -0.21 -11.35 -0.45
C ARG A 211 -0.43 -9.89 -0.80
N ILE A 212 0.31 -9.38 -1.77
CA ILE A 212 0.20 -8.01 -2.28
C ILE A 212 -0.89 -7.97 -3.36
N GLY A 213 -1.79 -6.99 -3.26
CA GLY A 213 -2.91 -6.79 -4.17
C GLY A 213 -4.02 -7.85 -4.10
N GLY A 214 -3.99 -8.76 -3.13
CA GLY A 214 -4.96 -9.84 -3.02
C GLY A 214 -4.88 -10.64 -1.72
N GLY A 215 -5.43 -11.87 -1.74
CA GLY A 215 -5.47 -12.77 -0.58
C GLY A 215 -6.87 -13.24 -0.17
N GLY A 216 -7.67 -13.71 -1.14
CA GLY A 216 -9.09 -14.09 -1.02
C GLY A 216 -9.47 -15.23 -0.06
N LEU A 217 -8.65 -15.51 0.95
CA LEU A 217 -8.96 -16.42 2.07
C LEU A 217 -9.97 -15.80 3.06
N SER A 218 -10.16 -14.48 3.03
CA SER A 218 -11.05 -13.79 3.95
C SER A 218 -12.41 -13.44 3.35
N LEU A 219 -13.48 -13.73 4.11
CA LEU A 219 -14.83 -13.30 3.76
C LEU A 219 -14.92 -11.77 3.76
N GLY A 220 -15.37 -11.20 2.65
CA GLY A 220 -15.78 -9.80 2.55
C GLY A 220 -14.84 -8.90 1.75
N HIS A 221 -13.59 -9.31 1.53
CA HIS A 221 -12.55 -8.48 0.92
C HIS A 221 -12.33 -8.82 -0.54
N ALA A 222 -12.27 -7.80 -1.38
CA ALA A 222 -11.91 -7.94 -2.78
C ALA A 222 -10.40 -7.80 -2.97
N LYS A 223 -9.93 -8.23 -4.14
CA LYS A 223 -8.58 -7.90 -4.61
C LYS A 223 -8.42 -6.42 -4.90
N TRP A 224 -7.19 -5.97 -5.01
CA TRP A 224 -6.91 -4.63 -5.48
C TRP A 224 -7.38 -4.47 -6.94
N GLN A 225 -7.90 -3.29 -7.25
CA GLN A 225 -8.18 -2.86 -8.61
C GLN A 225 -7.57 -1.47 -8.78
N GLY A 226 -6.52 -1.40 -9.59
CA GLY A 226 -5.71 -0.22 -9.75
C GLY A 226 -4.23 -0.56 -9.68
N ASP A 227 -3.43 0.41 -9.30
CA ASP A 227 -2.02 0.38 -9.58
C ASP A 227 -1.20 0.31 -8.31
N MET A 228 -0.09 -0.41 -8.37
CA MET A 228 0.94 -0.41 -7.34
C MET A 228 2.30 -0.21 -7.96
N ASP A 229 3.16 0.48 -7.25
CA ASP A 229 4.54 0.72 -7.63
C ASP A 229 5.43 0.66 -6.40
N GLU A 230 6.70 0.30 -6.58
CA GLU A 230 7.73 0.32 -5.54
C GLU A 230 7.26 -0.32 -4.21
N VAL A 231 6.93 -1.61 -4.23
CA VAL A 231 6.45 -2.33 -3.04
C VAL A 231 7.63 -2.87 -2.25
N TYR A 232 7.67 -2.56 -0.95
CA TYR A 232 8.71 -2.95 -0.02
C TYR A 232 8.14 -3.73 1.15
N VAL A 233 8.86 -4.76 1.58
CA VAL A 233 8.66 -5.44 2.86
C VAL A 233 9.97 -5.44 3.62
N PHE A 234 9.93 -5.03 4.90
CA PHE A 234 11.08 -4.99 5.80
C PHE A 234 10.82 -5.86 7.03
N ASP A 235 11.89 -6.40 7.60
CA ASP A 235 11.92 -7.08 8.92
C ASP A 235 12.14 -6.12 10.10
N GLN A 236 11.96 -4.83 9.85
CA GLN A 236 12.07 -3.76 10.82
C GLN A 236 10.83 -2.88 10.78
N ALA A 237 10.42 -2.38 11.94
CA ALA A 237 9.44 -1.31 12.05
C ALA A 237 10.14 0.02 11.73
N LEU A 238 9.98 0.50 10.49
CA LEU A 238 10.66 1.72 10.05
C LEU A 238 10.09 2.94 10.75
N SER A 239 10.95 3.91 11.03
CA SER A 239 10.58 5.22 11.55
C SER A 239 10.00 6.11 10.45
N GLY A 240 9.30 7.18 10.83
CA GLY A 240 8.82 8.17 9.87
C GLY A 240 9.94 8.85 9.08
N ALA A 241 11.15 8.97 9.65
CA ALA A 241 12.30 9.53 8.95
C ALA A 241 12.79 8.58 7.84
N GLU A 242 12.90 7.28 8.13
CA GLU A 242 13.26 6.26 7.13
C GLU A 242 12.21 6.14 6.03
N LEU A 243 10.92 6.20 6.39
CA LEU A 243 9.82 6.21 5.43
C LEU A 243 9.79 7.48 4.57
N GLY A 244 10.33 8.60 5.07
CA GLY A 244 10.50 9.83 4.30
C GLY A 244 11.45 9.65 3.12
N GLU A 245 12.47 8.79 3.23
CA GLU A 245 13.42 8.50 2.15
C GLU A 245 12.78 7.70 1.00
N LEU A 246 11.66 7.01 1.25
CA LEU A 246 10.88 6.28 0.22
C LEU A 246 9.93 7.20 -0.55
N VAL A 247 9.74 8.44 -0.10
CA VAL A 247 8.83 9.41 -0.71
C VAL A 247 9.64 10.47 -1.46
N PRO A 248 9.57 10.55 -2.80
CA PRO A 248 10.23 11.61 -3.54
C PRO A 248 9.71 12.97 -3.08
N GLU A 249 10.61 13.93 -2.89
CA GLU A 249 10.29 15.29 -2.46
C GLU A 249 9.11 15.89 -3.26
N PRO A 250 8.20 16.67 -2.63
CA PRO A 250 6.95 17.15 -3.24
C PRO A 250 7.11 17.86 -4.60
N ALA A 251 8.27 18.45 -4.88
CA ALA A 251 8.58 19.09 -6.15
C ALA A 251 8.62 18.09 -7.34
N THR A 252 9.01 16.84 -7.08
CA THR A 252 9.07 15.77 -8.09
C THR A 252 7.67 15.31 -8.48
N MET A 253 6.76 15.18 -7.51
CA MET A 253 5.37 14.79 -7.74
C MET A 253 4.56 15.84 -8.50
N VAL A 254 4.75 17.14 -8.22
CA VAL A 254 4.11 18.23 -8.98
C VAL A 254 4.60 18.26 -10.44
N LEU A 255 5.89 17.99 -10.68
CA LEU A 255 6.45 17.97 -12.03
C LEU A 255 5.95 16.75 -12.82
N LEU A 256 5.79 15.58 -12.19
CA LEU A 256 5.20 14.37 -12.78
C LEU A 256 3.69 14.54 -13.07
N GLY A 257 2.93 15.15 -12.17
CA GLY A 257 1.51 15.45 -12.35
C GLY A 257 1.24 16.41 -13.53
N ILE A 258 2.11 17.40 -13.73
CA ILE A 258 2.01 18.32 -14.88
C ILE A 258 2.53 17.65 -16.17
N GLY A 259 3.57 16.83 -16.09
CA GLY A 259 4.18 16.14 -17.23
C GLY A 259 3.23 15.15 -17.92
N THR A 260 2.50 14.35 -17.14
CA THR A 260 1.51 13.41 -17.66
C THR A 260 0.31 14.11 -18.31
N LEU A 261 -0.14 15.25 -17.73
CA LEU A 261 -1.21 16.07 -18.30
C LEU A 261 -0.80 16.72 -19.63
N ALA A 262 0.44 17.20 -19.73
CA ALA A 262 0.99 17.80 -20.96
C ALA A 262 1.16 16.79 -22.10
N LEU A 263 1.54 15.55 -21.78
CA LEU A 263 1.66 14.46 -22.77
C LEU A 263 0.29 13.98 -23.29
N ARG A 264 -0.76 14.04 -22.47
CA ARG A 264 -2.13 13.68 -22.88
C ARG A 264 -2.76 14.72 -23.81
N ILE A 265 -2.40 16.01 -23.67
CA ILE A 265 -2.91 17.10 -24.52
C ILE A 265 -2.23 17.11 -25.91
N ARG A 266 -0.96 16.70 -26.02
CA ARG A 266 -0.25 16.64 -27.32
C ARG A 266 -0.72 15.55 -28.28
N ARG A 267 -1.50 14.57 -27.82
CA ARG A 267 -2.04 13.48 -28.67
C ARG A 267 -3.36 13.85 -29.38
N LYS A 268 -3.84 15.10 -29.26
CA LYS A 268 -5.05 15.61 -29.93
C LYS A 268 -4.81 16.89 -30.76
N VAL A 269 -3.68 16.96 -31.48
CA VAL A 269 -3.49 17.90 -32.59
C VAL A 269 -2.96 17.15 -33.79
#